data_AF-A0A2V8RPQ2-F1
#
_entry.id   AF-A0A2V8RPQ2-F1
#
_cell.length_a   1.000
_cell.length_b   1.000
_cell.length_c   1.000
_cell.angle_alpha   90.00
_cell.angle_beta   90.00
_cell.angle_gamma   90.00
#
_symmetry.space_group_name_H-M   'P 1'
#
loop_
_entity.id
_entity.type
_entity.pdbx_description
1 polymer ?
#
loop_
_entity_poly.entity_id
_entity_poly.type
_entity_poly.pdbx_seq_one_letter_code
_entity_poly.pdbx_strand_id
1 'polypeptide(L)'
;MQLSKKTFSIATLILCFSAVVVVAQAPRGITPEDYYSFEFISDPNISPDGKLVAYVVAKMVRAQNRRNASIWMVATDGSSRRDRKLRRPPRRQRHLPSNRALRFTCFQ
;
A
#
# COMPACT_ATOMS: atom_id res chain seq x y z
N MET A 1 18.44 54.10 19.15
CA MET A 1 19.00 53.46 17.93
C MET A 1 19.45 51.98 18.10
N GLN A 2 19.17 51.29 19.21
CA GLN A 2 19.62 49.90 19.46
C GLN A 2 18.57 48.80 19.20
N LEU A 3 17.28 49.16 19.15
CA LEU A 3 16.17 48.20 19.03
C LEU A 3 16.10 47.54 17.65
N SER A 4 16.36 48.29 16.57
CA SER A 4 16.28 47.79 15.18
C SER A 4 17.40 46.82 14.80
N LYS A 5 18.55 46.84 15.50
CA LYS A 5 19.69 45.96 15.19
C LYS A 5 19.48 44.55 15.77
N LYS A 6 18.82 44.46 16.93
CA LYS A 6 18.49 43.20 17.59
C LYS A 6 17.39 42.43 16.86
N THR A 7 16.37 43.13 16.36
CA THR A 7 15.28 42.53 15.57
C THR A 7 15.77 41.99 14.23
N PHE A 8 16.67 42.72 13.54
CA PHE A 8 17.33 42.21 12.33
C PHE A 8 18.17 40.96 12.61
N SER A 9 18.97 40.96 13.69
CA SER A 9 19.81 39.81 14.05
C SER A 9 18.99 38.55 14.38
N ILE A 10 17.87 38.71 15.09
CA ILE A 10 16.95 37.60 15.42
C ILE A 10 16.27 37.07 14.15
N ALA A 11 15.82 37.95 13.25
CA ALA A 11 15.20 37.55 11.99
C ALA A 11 16.17 36.78 11.09
N THR A 12 17.44 37.21 11.01
CA THR A 12 18.49 36.49 10.26
C THR A 12 18.79 35.13 10.88
N LEU A 13 18.82 35.03 12.22
CA LEU A 13 19.05 33.77 12.92
C LEU A 13 17.92 32.77 12.69
N ILE A 14 16.67 33.22 12.72
CA ILE A 14 15.48 32.38 12.44
C ILE A 14 15.46 31.94 10.98
N LEU A 15 15.79 32.83 10.04
CA LEU A 15 15.87 32.52 8.62
C LEU A 15 16.96 31.46 8.35
N CYS A 16 18.15 31.62 8.93
CA CYS A 16 19.23 30.65 8.81
C CYS A 16 18.88 29.31 9.46
N PHE A 17 18.18 29.30 10.60
CA PHE A 17 17.76 28.06 11.26
C PHE A 17 16.71 27.29 10.42
N SER A 18 15.80 28.00 9.77
CA SER A 18 14.79 27.37 8.90
C SER A 18 15.41 26.66 7.68
N ALA A 19 16.49 27.22 7.11
CA ALA A 19 17.19 26.65 5.96
C ALA A 19 17.88 25.31 6.29
N VAL A 20 18.37 25.15 7.53
CA VAL A 20 19.03 23.91 7.97
C VAL A 20 18.04 22.73 8.08
N VAL A 21 16.80 23.00 8.49
CA VAL A 21 15.78 21.95 8.68
C VAL A 21 15.35 21.32 7.34
N VAL A 22 15.32 22.10 6.25
CA VAL A 22 14.90 21.63 4.92
C VAL A 22 15.92 20.67 4.30
N VAL A 23 17.21 20.89 4.52
CA VAL A 23 18.29 20.06 3.94
C VAL A 23 18.45 18.71 4.67
N ALA A 24 18.00 18.60 5.92
CA ALA A 24 18.10 17.37 6.71
C ALA A 24 17.07 16.28 6.34
N GLN A 25 16.10 16.58 5.47
CA GLN A 25 15.08 15.62 5.02
C GLN A 25 15.56 14.85 3.77
N ALA A 26 16.72 14.19 3.85
CA ALA A 26 17.17 13.30 2.78
C ALA A 26 16.25 12.06 2.71
N PRO A 27 15.88 11.57 1.51
CA PRO A 27 15.11 10.34 1.38
C PRO A 27 15.80 9.18 2.11
N ARG A 28 15.06 8.47 2.96
CA ARG A 28 15.60 7.27 3.62
C ARG A 28 15.91 6.20 2.57
N GLY A 29 17.00 5.46 2.77
CA GLY A 29 17.29 4.27 1.97
C GLY A 29 16.25 3.16 2.17
N ILE A 30 16.26 2.18 1.26
CA ILE A 30 15.47 0.96 1.40
C ILE A 30 16.11 0.10 2.49
N THR A 31 15.33 -0.28 3.51
CA THR A 31 15.79 -1.19 4.56
C THR A 31 15.15 -2.57 4.40
N PRO A 32 15.72 -3.64 4.98
CA PRO A 32 15.10 -4.97 4.94
C PRO A 32 13.68 -5.01 5.49
N GLU A 33 13.31 -4.09 6.37
CA GLU A 33 11.97 -3.97 6.94
C GLU A 33 10.93 -3.57 5.90
N ASP A 34 11.33 -2.80 4.88
CA ASP A 34 10.44 -2.36 3.79
C ASP A 34 9.88 -3.55 2.99
N TYR A 35 10.60 -4.68 2.98
CA TYR A 35 10.14 -5.90 2.33
C TYR A 35 8.80 -6.41 2.90
N TYR A 36 8.57 -6.23 4.20
CA TYR A 36 7.32 -6.66 4.86
C TYR A 36 6.15 -5.72 4.59
N SER A 37 6.43 -4.50 4.12
CA SER A 37 5.41 -3.53 3.71
C SER A 37 4.89 -3.79 2.29
N PHE A 38 5.54 -4.67 1.52
CA PHE A 38 5.09 -4.99 0.18
C PHE A 38 3.79 -5.78 0.15
N GLU A 39 2.92 -5.36 -0.75
CA GLU A 39 1.68 -6.04 -1.11
C GLU A 39 1.83 -6.61 -2.52
N PHE A 40 1.67 -7.93 -2.64
CA PHE A 40 1.73 -8.60 -3.93
C PHE A 40 0.33 -8.85 -4.43
N ILE A 41 0.01 -8.32 -5.62
CA ILE A 41 -1.31 -8.45 -6.24
C ILE A 41 -1.25 -9.55 -7.31
N SER A 42 -2.24 -10.45 -7.31
CA SER A 42 -2.38 -11.49 -8.35
C SER A 42 -3.84 -11.76 -8.70
N ASP A 43 -4.04 -12.49 -9.80
CA ASP A 43 -5.34 -13.03 -10.22
C ASP A 43 -6.49 -12.00 -10.34
N PRO A 44 -6.30 -10.89 -11.06
CA PRO A 44 -7.40 -9.95 -11.29
C PRO A 44 -8.48 -10.61 -12.15
N ASN A 45 -9.74 -10.48 -11.74
CA ASN A 45 -10.89 -10.98 -12.47
C ASN A 45 -12.05 -9.98 -12.40
N ILE A 46 -12.60 -9.63 -13.56
CA ILE A 46 -13.63 -8.61 -13.70
C ILE A 46 -15.01 -9.29 -13.72
N SER A 47 -15.97 -8.72 -13.00
CA SER A 47 -17.35 -9.20 -13.01
C SER A 47 -17.96 -9.08 -14.42
N PRO A 48 -18.92 -9.94 -14.81
CA PRO A 48 -19.49 -9.90 -16.15
C PRO A 48 -20.23 -8.60 -16.50
N ASP A 49 -20.74 -7.90 -15.49
CA ASP A 49 -21.36 -6.58 -15.61
C ASP A 49 -20.34 -5.43 -15.63
N GLY A 50 -19.04 -5.72 -15.48
CA GLY A 50 -17.95 -4.76 -15.56
C GLY A 50 -17.83 -3.80 -14.38
N LYS A 51 -18.63 -3.98 -13.33
CA LYS A 51 -18.71 -3.05 -12.19
C LYS A 51 -17.73 -3.36 -11.07
N LEU A 52 -17.24 -4.60 -10.98
CA LEU A 52 -16.40 -5.07 -9.89
C LEU A 52 -15.16 -5.79 -10.41
N VAL A 53 -14.06 -5.70 -9.67
CA VAL A 53 -12.84 -6.47 -9.86
C VAL A 53 -12.51 -7.23 -8.59
N ALA A 54 -12.39 -8.55 -8.68
CA ALA A 54 -11.85 -9.40 -7.63
C ALA A 54 -10.36 -9.66 -7.87
N TYR A 55 -9.54 -9.61 -6.82
CA TYR A 55 -8.10 -9.84 -6.92
C TYR A 55 -7.53 -10.39 -5.60
N VAL A 56 -6.38 -11.03 -5.66
CA VAL A 56 -5.67 -11.54 -4.49
C VAL A 56 -4.61 -10.54 -4.06
N VAL A 57 -4.55 -10.25 -2.76
CA VAL A 57 -3.45 -9.51 -2.14
C VAL A 57 -2.75 -10.41 -1.15
N ALA A 58 -1.44 -10.58 -1.33
CA ALA A 58 -0.58 -11.34 -0.44
C ALA A 58 0.41 -10.42 0.26
N LYS A 59 0.49 -10.55 1.59
CA LYS A 59 1.42 -9.80 2.45
C LYS A 59 2.34 -10.75 3.22
N MET A 60 3.58 -10.34 3.45
CA MET A 60 4.51 -11.10 4.29
C MET A 60 4.27 -10.76 5.77
N VAL A 61 3.94 -11.76 6.58
CA VAL A 61 3.75 -11.57 8.03
C VAL A 61 5.02 -11.98 8.76
N ARG A 62 5.79 -10.99 9.22
CA ARG A 62 7.06 -11.17 9.93
C ARG A 62 6.96 -12.15 11.09
N ALA A 63 5.93 -12.00 11.92
CA ALA A 63 5.72 -12.83 13.12
C ALA A 63 5.54 -14.33 12.82
N GLN A 64 5.07 -14.68 11.62
CA GLN A 64 4.75 -16.06 11.26
C GLN A 64 5.72 -16.64 10.24
N ASN A 65 6.59 -15.81 9.64
CA ASN A 65 7.39 -16.16 8.46
C ASN A 65 6.53 -16.86 7.38
N ARG A 66 5.31 -16.33 7.17
CA ARG A 66 4.32 -16.86 6.23
C ARG A 66 3.76 -15.72 5.39
N ARG A 67 3.41 -16.05 4.15
CA ARG A 67 2.69 -15.17 3.23
C ARG A 67 1.19 -15.35 3.45
N ASN A 68 0.51 -14.27 3.84
CA ASN A 68 -0.94 -14.25 4.04
C ASN A 68 -1.62 -13.66 2.82
N ALA A 69 -2.30 -14.50 2.04
CA ALA A 69 -3.14 -14.11 0.91
C ALA A 69 -4.59 -13.85 1.35
N SER A 70 -5.22 -12.83 0.79
CA SER A 70 -6.64 -12.53 0.97
C SER A 70 -7.23 -12.05 -0.35
N ILE A 71 -8.48 -12.42 -0.62
CA ILE A 71 -9.19 -11.96 -1.81
C ILE A 71 -9.91 -10.66 -1.47
N TRP A 72 -9.80 -9.69 -2.36
CA TRP A 72 -10.42 -8.38 -2.28
C TRP A 72 -11.34 -8.17 -3.48
N MET A 73 -12.35 -7.33 -3.30
CA MET A 73 -13.18 -6.83 -4.39
C MET A 73 -13.21 -5.31 -4.32
N VAL A 74 -13.19 -4.67 -5.49
CA VAL A 74 -13.25 -3.22 -5.66
C VAL A 74 -14.15 -2.86 -6.84
N ALA A 75 -14.80 -1.71 -6.79
CA ALA A 75 -15.55 -1.19 -7.92
C ALA A 75 -14.62 -0.63 -9.00
N THR A 76 -14.97 -0.83 -10.27
CA THR A 76 -14.16 -0.36 -11.42
C THR A 76 -14.19 1.15 -11.62
N ASP A 77 -15.20 1.82 -11.06
CA ASP A 77 -15.37 3.28 -11.07
C ASP A 77 -14.51 4.01 -10.02
N GLY A 78 -13.76 3.27 -9.20
CA GLY A 78 -12.92 3.82 -8.13
C GLY A 78 -13.68 4.29 -6.89
N SER A 79 -15.00 4.09 -6.83
CA SER A 79 -15.86 4.55 -5.72
C SER A 79 -15.65 3.75 -4.43
N SER A 80 -15.27 2.47 -4.53
CA SER A 80 -15.10 1.58 -3.38
C SER A 80 -13.66 1.57 -2.87
N ARG A 81 -13.48 1.76 -1.57
CA ARG A 81 -12.20 1.61 -0.87
C ARG A 81 -12.09 0.21 -0.28
N ARG A 82 -11.52 -0.75 -1.03
CA ARG A 82 -11.14 -2.11 -0.52
C ARG A 82 -12.14 -2.64 0.53
N ASP A 83 -13.43 -2.70 0.20
CA ASP A 83 -14.46 -2.84 1.24
C ASP A 83 -14.56 -4.27 1.82
N ARG A 84 -14.09 -5.28 1.08
CA ARG A 84 -14.35 -6.67 1.47
C ARG A 84 -13.13 -7.56 1.36
N LYS A 85 -12.57 -7.89 2.53
CA LYS A 85 -11.59 -8.96 2.70
C LYS A 85 -12.30 -10.30 2.85
N LEU A 86 -12.26 -11.13 1.82
CA LEU A 86 -12.61 -12.54 1.95
C LEU A 86 -11.42 -13.26 2.56
N ARG A 87 -11.57 -13.70 3.82
CA ARG A 87 -10.50 -14.33 4.59
C ARG A 87 -10.37 -15.79 4.15
N ARG A 88 -9.17 -16.14 3.67
CA ARG A 88 -8.72 -17.43 3.10
C ARG A 88 -9.12 -17.67 1.64
N PRO A 89 -8.15 -17.90 0.72
CA PRO A 89 -8.48 -18.55 -0.53
C PRO A 89 -8.91 -20.00 -0.23
N PRO A 90 -10.00 -20.51 -0.81
CA PRO A 90 -10.27 -21.93 -0.79
C PRO A 90 -9.06 -22.65 -1.43
N ARG A 91 -8.50 -23.65 -0.73
CA ARG A 91 -7.46 -24.50 -1.30
C ARG A 91 -7.98 -25.09 -2.62
N ARG A 92 -7.12 -25.14 -3.65
CA ARG A 92 -7.38 -25.73 -4.98
C ARG A 92 -8.61 -26.64 -5.01
N GLN A 93 -9.72 -26.15 -5.51
CA GLN A 93 -10.78 -27.03 -6.02
C GLN A 93 -10.67 -27.03 -7.54
N ARG A 94 -10.12 -28.12 -8.06
CA ARG A 94 -10.10 -28.40 -9.49
C ARG A 94 -11.48 -28.95 -9.84
N HIS A 95 -12.38 -28.10 -10.32
CA HIS A 95 -13.56 -28.57 -11.05
C HIS A 95 -13.91 -27.63 -12.22
N LEU A 96 -13.96 -28.21 -13.41
CA LEU A 96 -14.72 -27.80 -14.60
C LEU A 96 -15.88 -28.80 -14.68
N PRO A 97 -17.07 -28.51 -15.25
CA PRO A 97 -17.47 -27.36 -16.05
C PRO A 97 -18.86 -26.80 -15.64
N SER A 98 -18.92 -25.52 -15.28
CA SER A 98 -20.08 -24.68 -15.60
C SER A 98 -19.59 -23.23 -15.61
N ASN A 99 -20.08 -22.48 -16.59
CA ASN A 99 -19.56 -21.18 -16.98
C ASN A 99 -19.54 -20.20 -15.79
N ARG A 100 -18.39 -19.55 -15.52
CA ARG A 100 -18.11 -18.53 -14.45
C ARG A 100 -17.75 -19.02 -13.04
N ALA A 101 -16.55 -19.57 -12.86
CA ALA A 101 -15.91 -19.56 -11.54
C ALA A 101 -14.55 -18.86 -11.61
N LEU A 102 -14.39 -17.80 -10.81
CA LEU A 102 -13.16 -17.03 -10.64
C LEU A 102 -12.04 -17.98 -10.17
N ARG A 103 -11.07 -18.25 -11.03
CA ARG A 103 -9.87 -19.02 -10.66
C ARG A 103 -8.85 -18.07 -10.06
N PHE A 104 -8.46 -18.31 -8.81
CA PHE A 104 -7.40 -17.57 -8.13
C PHE A 104 -6.17 -18.48 -7.94
N THR A 105 -5.03 -18.10 -8.51
CA THR A 105 -3.72 -18.76 -8.34
C THR A 105 -2.76 -17.92 -7.51
N CYS A 106 -2.73 -18.16 -6.20
CA CYS A 106 -1.67 -17.61 -5.36
C CYS A 106 -0.33 -18.29 -5.69
N PHE A 107 0.67 -17.51 -6.13
CA PHE A 107 2.07 -17.96 -6.23
C PHE A 107 2.59 -18.33 -4.82
N GLN A 108 3.30 -19.46 -4.73
CA GLN A 108 3.82 -20.02 -3.48
C GLN A 108 5.17 -19.38 -3.10
#